data_AF-A0A8D2PSF2-F1
#
_entry.id   AF-A0A8D2PSF2-F1
#
_cell.length_a   1.000
_cell.length_b   1.000
_cell.length_c   1.000
_cell.angle_alpha   90.00
_cell.angle_beta   90.00
_cell.angle_gamma   90.00
#
_symmetry.space_group_name_H-M   'P 1'
#
loop_
_entity.id
_entity.type
_entity.pdbx_description
1 polymer ?
#
loop_
_entity_poly.entity_id
_entity_poly.type
_entity_poly.pdbx_seq_one_letter_code
_entity_poly.pdbx_strand_id
1 'polypeptide(L)'
;SPLKSDQDYILKDGDLVKIDLGVHVDGFIANVAHTFVLGASKENPVSGRKADVVKAAHLCAEAALRLVKPGNQNTQVTEAWNKIAHAFHCTPIEGEGKMGIISDHEKAEFEVHEVYAVDVLVSSGEGKAKDAGQRTTIYKRDPSKQYGLKMKTSRAFFSEVERRFDTMPFTLRALEDEKKARMGVVECAKHELLQPFNVLYEKEGEFVAQFKFTVLLMPNGPMRITSGPFEPELYKSDLDVQDGELKVG
;
A
#
# COMPACT_ATOMS: atom_id res chain seq x y z
N SER A 1 -0.01 -7.06 -9.99
CA SER A 1 1.09 -7.84 -10.59
C SER A 1 0.50 -9.01 -11.38
N PRO A 2 0.09 -8.80 -12.64
CA PRO A 2 -0.55 -9.86 -13.43
C PRO A 2 0.43 -10.99 -13.78
N LEU A 3 -0.07 -12.23 -13.83
CA LEU A 3 0.64 -13.35 -14.46
C LEU A 3 0.68 -13.16 -15.97
N LYS A 4 1.54 -13.95 -16.65
CA LYS A 4 1.60 -13.92 -18.12
C LYS A 4 0.30 -14.42 -18.75
N SER A 5 -0.42 -15.31 -18.07
CA SER A 5 -1.71 -15.83 -18.52
C SER A 5 -2.90 -14.93 -18.21
N ASP A 6 -2.74 -13.95 -17.31
CA ASP A 6 -3.85 -13.10 -16.90
C ASP A 6 -4.14 -12.04 -17.97
N GLN A 7 -5.37 -11.55 -18.02
CA GLN A 7 -5.70 -10.40 -18.85
C GLN A 7 -5.00 -9.16 -18.28
N ASP A 8 -4.17 -8.52 -19.10
CA ASP A 8 -3.47 -7.30 -18.72
C ASP A 8 -4.33 -6.05 -18.98
N TYR A 9 -3.96 -4.94 -18.34
CA TYR A 9 -4.58 -3.64 -18.52
C TYR A 9 -3.68 -2.75 -19.40
N ILE A 10 -4.22 -2.33 -20.54
CA ILE A 10 -3.53 -1.36 -21.40
C ILE A 10 -3.84 0.04 -20.90
N LEU A 11 -2.80 0.72 -20.44
CA LEU A 11 -2.85 2.09 -19.92
C LEU A 11 -3.40 3.07 -20.96
N LYS A 12 -4.22 4.01 -20.48
CA LYS A 12 -4.87 5.05 -21.26
C LYS A 12 -4.57 6.42 -20.68
N ASP A 13 -4.66 7.43 -21.54
CA ASP A 13 -4.54 8.81 -21.11
C ASP A 13 -5.59 9.16 -20.06
N GLY A 14 -5.16 9.87 -19.01
CA GLY A 14 -5.99 10.20 -17.87
C GLY A 14 -6.17 9.09 -16.82
N ASP A 15 -5.64 7.87 -16.99
CA ASP A 15 -5.75 6.85 -15.94
C ASP A 15 -5.02 7.29 -14.66
N LEU A 16 -5.63 7.00 -13.51
CA LEU A 16 -5.02 7.17 -12.20
C LEU A 16 -4.27 5.90 -11.83
N VAL A 17 -2.95 5.97 -11.86
CA VAL A 17 -2.05 4.80 -11.72
C VAL A 17 -1.36 4.84 -10.37
N LYS A 18 -1.34 3.68 -9.70
CA LYS A 18 -0.54 3.42 -8.48
C LYS A 18 0.61 2.48 -8.82
N ILE A 19 1.83 2.88 -8.49
CA ILE A 19 3.02 2.01 -8.52
C ILE A 19 3.43 1.75 -7.08
N ASP A 20 3.61 0.48 -6.70
CA ASP A 20 4.02 0.05 -5.37
C ASP A 20 5.13 -1.00 -5.49
N LEU A 21 6.24 -0.77 -4.78
CA LEU A 21 7.40 -1.65 -4.79
C LEU A 21 8.15 -1.64 -3.45
N GLY A 22 9.00 -2.66 -3.27
CA GLY A 22 9.88 -2.79 -2.12
C GLY A 22 11.23 -3.35 -2.53
N VAL A 23 12.27 -2.88 -1.85
CA VAL A 23 13.64 -3.38 -1.96
C VAL A 23 14.11 -3.75 -0.56
N HIS A 24 14.97 -4.75 -0.45
CA HIS A 24 15.66 -5.04 0.80
C HIS A 24 17.15 -5.28 0.59
N VAL A 25 17.95 -4.97 1.61
CA VAL A 25 19.37 -5.30 1.70
C VAL A 25 19.58 -5.91 3.09
N ASP A 26 20.11 -7.14 3.15
CA ASP A 26 20.33 -7.88 4.41
C ASP A 26 19.09 -7.96 5.33
N GLY A 27 17.90 -7.96 4.72
CA GLY A 27 16.61 -8.01 5.44
C GLY A 27 16.04 -6.65 5.84
N PHE A 28 16.80 -5.55 5.69
CA PHE A 28 16.31 -4.19 5.91
C PHE A 28 15.50 -3.71 4.70
N ILE A 29 14.22 -3.39 4.92
CA ILE A 29 13.24 -3.12 3.86
C ILE A 29 13.08 -1.61 3.64
N ALA A 30 13.03 -1.20 2.38
CA ALA A 30 12.59 0.12 1.95
C ALA A 30 11.41 -0.05 0.97
N ASN A 31 10.23 0.41 1.37
CA ASN A 31 9.03 0.43 0.54
C ASN A 31 8.71 1.83 0.02
N VAL A 32 8.12 1.89 -1.16
CA VAL A 32 7.62 3.12 -1.76
C VAL A 32 6.41 2.82 -2.64
N ALA A 33 5.39 3.67 -2.55
CA ALA A 33 4.29 3.69 -3.50
C ALA A 33 3.93 5.13 -3.86
N HIS A 34 3.50 5.31 -5.10
CA HIS A 34 3.23 6.61 -5.67
C HIS A 34 2.03 6.57 -6.61
N THR A 35 1.24 7.63 -6.57
CA THR A 35 0.09 7.83 -7.46
C THR A 35 0.33 9.00 -8.40
N PHE A 36 0.03 8.79 -9.67
CA PHE A 36 0.03 9.85 -10.68
C PHE A 36 -1.10 9.62 -11.69
N VAL A 37 -1.36 10.62 -12.52
CA VAL A 37 -2.32 10.52 -13.63
C VAL A 37 -1.56 10.54 -14.93
N LEU A 38 -1.82 9.57 -15.81
CA LEU A 38 -1.20 9.55 -17.14
C LEU A 38 -1.62 10.76 -17.96
N GLY A 39 -0.64 11.42 -18.58
CA GLY A 39 -0.85 12.63 -19.39
C GLY A 39 -1.03 13.93 -18.59
N ALA A 40 -0.93 13.89 -17.25
CA ALA A 40 -0.93 15.11 -16.45
C ALA A 40 0.33 15.94 -16.72
N SER A 41 0.14 17.23 -16.98
CA SER A 41 1.24 18.19 -17.18
C SER A 41 0.83 19.57 -16.66
N LYS A 42 1.76 20.54 -16.70
CA LYS A 42 1.47 21.93 -16.28
C LYS A 42 0.47 22.61 -17.21
N GLU A 43 0.46 22.21 -18.49
CA GLU A 43 -0.48 22.67 -19.51
C GLU A 43 -1.83 21.95 -19.44
N ASN A 44 -1.85 20.71 -18.95
CA ASN A 44 -3.04 19.88 -18.76
C ASN A 44 -3.13 19.36 -17.31
N PRO A 45 -3.40 20.23 -16.33
CA PRO A 45 -3.49 19.82 -14.94
C PRO A 45 -4.74 18.96 -14.70
N VAL A 46 -4.65 18.07 -13.72
CA VAL A 46 -5.75 17.21 -13.29
C VAL A 46 -6.71 18.01 -12.42
N SER A 47 -8.01 17.84 -12.63
CA SER A 47 -9.07 18.44 -11.82
C SER A 47 -10.14 17.42 -11.40
N GLY A 48 -11.11 17.88 -10.60
CA GLY A 48 -12.23 17.06 -10.13
C GLY A 48 -11.80 15.95 -9.16
N ARG A 49 -12.59 14.86 -9.12
CA ARG A 49 -12.42 13.78 -8.11
C ARG A 49 -11.04 13.14 -8.09
N LYS A 50 -10.34 13.06 -9.23
CA LYS A 50 -8.95 12.57 -9.29
C LYS A 50 -7.99 13.52 -8.57
N ALA A 51 -8.15 14.83 -8.77
CA ALA A 51 -7.33 15.82 -8.06
C ALA A 51 -7.64 15.84 -6.56
N ASP A 52 -8.93 15.75 -6.19
CA ASP A 52 -9.38 15.70 -4.80
C ASP A 52 -8.73 14.53 -4.04
N VAL A 53 -8.86 13.30 -4.56
CA VAL A 53 -8.36 12.10 -3.88
C VAL A 53 -6.83 12.07 -3.82
N VAL A 54 -6.15 12.56 -4.86
CA VAL A 54 -4.68 12.62 -4.87
C VAL A 54 -4.16 13.65 -3.87
N LYS A 55 -4.76 14.85 -3.81
CA LYS A 55 -4.41 15.86 -2.80
C LYS A 55 -4.71 15.38 -1.39
N ALA A 56 -5.85 14.74 -1.18
CA ALA A 56 -6.23 14.16 0.11
C ALA A 56 -5.18 13.14 0.58
N ALA A 57 -4.83 12.17 -0.27
CA ALA A 57 -3.83 11.15 0.06
C ALA A 57 -2.44 11.75 0.30
N HIS A 58 -2.04 12.75 -0.49
CA HIS A 58 -0.75 13.43 -0.30
C HIS A 58 -0.68 14.18 1.03
N LEU A 59 -1.73 14.94 1.38
CA LEU A 59 -1.80 15.65 2.65
C LEU A 59 -1.85 14.69 3.84
N CYS A 60 -2.52 13.54 3.72
CA CYS A 60 -2.46 12.47 4.72
C CYS A 60 -1.02 11.93 4.90
N ALA A 61 -0.28 11.73 3.81
CA ALA A 61 1.12 11.29 3.87
C ALA A 61 2.02 12.33 4.55
N GLU A 62 1.81 13.61 4.25
CA GLU A 62 2.52 14.72 4.87
C GLU A 62 2.17 14.87 6.37
N ALA A 63 0.90 14.70 6.74
CA ALA A 63 0.50 14.66 8.14
C ALA A 63 1.15 13.48 8.88
N ALA A 64 1.19 12.30 8.27
CA ALA A 64 1.84 11.13 8.86
C ALA A 64 3.34 11.36 9.08
N LEU A 65 4.05 12.01 8.15
CA LEU A 65 5.46 12.33 8.32
C LEU A 65 5.73 13.21 9.57
N ARG A 66 4.77 14.05 9.95
CA ARG A 66 4.86 14.93 11.15
C ARG A 66 4.41 14.23 12.44
N LEU A 67 3.45 13.30 12.33
CA LEU A 67 2.79 12.65 13.47
C LEU A 67 3.41 11.31 13.86
N VAL A 68 4.02 10.58 12.93
CA VAL A 68 4.75 9.33 13.20
C VAL A 68 6.14 9.71 13.73
N LYS A 69 6.20 9.97 15.03
CA LYS A 69 7.41 10.36 15.77
C LYS A 69 7.36 9.85 17.21
N PRO A 70 8.51 9.67 17.87
CA PRO A 70 8.54 9.16 19.24
C PRO A 70 7.65 9.97 20.21
N GLY A 71 6.89 9.26 21.05
CA GLY A 71 5.96 9.84 22.04
C GLY A 71 4.54 10.13 21.52
N ASN A 72 4.32 10.08 20.20
CA ASN A 72 2.98 10.14 19.63
C ASN A 72 2.33 8.75 19.58
N GLN A 73 1.01 8.72 19.42
CA GLN A 73 0.22 7.48 19.27
C GLN A 73 -0.31 7.32 17.86
N ASN A 74 -0.49 6.06 17.43
CA ASN A 74 -1.08 5.72 16.14
C ASN A 74 -2.49 6.35 15.93
N THR A 75 -3.28 6.47 16.98
CA THR A 75 -4.63 7.09 16.93
C THR A 75 -4.61 8.54 16.43
N GLN A 76 -3.57 9.30 16.76
CA GLN A 76 -3.43 10.69 16.31
C GLN A 76 -3.26 10.77 14.78
N VAL A 77 -2.56 9.80 14.19
CA VAL A 77 -2.39 9.68 12.74
C VAL A 77 -3.73 9.37 12.08
N THR A 78 -4.47 8.39 12.62
CA THR A 78 -5.79 8.00 12.10
C THR A 78 -6.80 9.15 12.16
N GLU A 79 -6.86 9.90 13.27
CA GLU A 79 -7.74 11.05 13.41
C GLU A 79 -7.41 12.17 12.42
N ALA A 80 -6.12 12.48 12.23
CA ALA A 80 -5.68 13.45 11.24
C ALA A 80 -6.03 13.04 9.81
N TRP A 81 -5.82 11.77 9.45
CA TRP A 81 -6.18 11.24 8.14
C TRP A 81 -7.67 11.35 7.84
N ASN A 82 -8.52 11.03 8.81
CA ASN A 82 -9.97 11.16 8.65
C ASN A 82 -10.37 12.63 8.41
N LYS A 83 -9.86 13.57 9.21
CA LYS A 83 -10.14 15.00 9.03
C LYS A 83 -9.69 15.50 7.65
N ILE A 84 -8.47 15.16 7.23
CA ILE A 84 -7.93 15.57 5.93
C ILE A 84 -8.76 14.98 4.79
N ALA A 85 -8.98 13.66 4.78
CA ALA A 85 -9.73 13.00 3.72
C ALA A 85 -11.16 13.56 3.59
N HIS A 86 -11.85 13.78 4.72
CA HIS A 86 -13.20 14.35 4.70
C HIS A 86 -13.26 15.77 4.13
N ALA A 87 -12.21 16.58 4.28
CA ALA A 87 -12.15 17.91 3.66
C ALA A 87 -12.18 17.85 2.12
N PHE A 88 -11.77 16.74 1.52
CA PHE A 88 -11.83 16.47 0.09
C PHE A 88 -13.01 15.56 -0.31
N HIS A 89 -13.97 15.35 0.59
CA HIS A 89 -15.05 14.38 0.44
C HIS A 89 -14.54 12.97 0.08
N CYS A 90 -13.42 12.58 0.68
CA CYS A 90 -12.78 11.29 0.48
C CYS A 90 -12.77 10.50 1.80
N THR A 91 -12.50 9.20 1.70
CA THR A 91 -12.47 8.28 2.85
C THR A 91 -11.20 7.44 2.79
N PRO A 92 -10.39 7.35 3.86
CA PRO A 92 -9.29 6.38 3.92
C PRO A 92 -9.82 4.95 3.77
N ILE A 93 -9.08 4.07 3.10
CA ILE A 93 -9.51 2.67 2.91
C ILE A 93 -9.55 1.92 4.25
N GLU A 94 -10.65 1.21 4.52
CA GLU A 94 -10.84 0.31 5.65
C GLU A 94 -10.16 -1.06 5.39
N GLY A 95 -9.40 -1.61 6.37
CA GLY A 95 -8.89 -3.00 6.33
C GLY A 95 -7.37 -3.15 6.50
N GLU A 96 -6.87 -4.40 6.35
CA GLU A 96 -5.49 -4.88 6.58
C GLU A 96 -4.39 -4.24 5.69
N GLY A 97 -4.69 -3.13 5.01
CA GLY A 97 -3.72 -2.24 4.35
C GLY A 97 -3.48 -0.92 5.10
N LYS A 98 -4.16 -0.70 6.23
CA LYS A 98 -3.92 0.45 7.11
C LYS A 98 -2.60 0.26 7.83
N MET A 99 -1.62 1.09 7.49
CA MET A 99 -0.34 1.20 8.17
C MET A 99 0.42 -0.14 8.31
N GLY A 100 1.66 -0.21 7.80
CA GLY A 100 2.64 -1.19 8.29
C GLY A 100 3.04 -0.93 9.76
N ILE A 101 2.12 -0.40 10.56
CA ILE A 101 2.24 0.11 11.90
C ILE A 101 0.93 -0.24 12.63
N ILE A 102 0.92 -1.42 13.25
CA ILE A 102 -0.06 -1.81 14.27
C ILE A 102 -1.43 -2.19 13.69
N SER A 103 -1.84 -3.43 13.95
CA SER A 103 -3.21 -3.89 13.76
C SER A 103 -4.19 -2.88 14.34
N ASP A 104 -5.25 -2.57 13.60
CA ASP A 104 -6.35 -1.60 13.81
C ASP A 104 -7.01 -1.55 15.22
N HIS A 105 -6.52 -2.32 16.20
CA HIS A 105 -7.16 -2.62 17.47
C HIS A 105 -6.29 -2.39 18.71
N GLU A 106 -4.98 -2.17 18.59
CA GLU A 106 -4.13 -1.81 19.74
C GLU A 106 -3.59 -0.39 19.62
N LYS A 107 -3.82 0.42 20.66
CA LYS A 107 -3.14 1.71 20.80
C LYS A 107 -1.66 1.42 21.01
N ALA A 108 -0.81 1.99 20.18
CA ALA A 108 0.63 1.93 20.40
C ALA A 108 1.25 3.32 20.32
N GLU A 109 2.30 3.49 21.11
CA GLU A 109 3.15 4.67 21.12
C GLU A 109 4.38 4.40 20.25
N PHE A 110 4.78 5.39 19.47
CA PHE A 110 6.00 5.30 18.66
C PHE A 110 7.24 5.49 19.53
N GLU A 111 8.29 4.72 19.25
CA GLU A 111 9.55 4.74 19.98
C GLU A 111 10.75 5.13 19.08
N VAL A 112 11.83 5.58 19.72
CA VAL A 112 13.08 5.90 19.04
C VAL A 112 13.74 4.62 18.51
N HIS A 113 14.32 4.69 17.32
CA HIS A 113 14.93 3.59 16.54
C HIS A 113 13.95 2.60 15.92
N GLU A 114 12.65 2.87 15.96
CA GLU A 114 11.68 2.15 15.14
C GLU A 114 11.72 2.58 13.68
N VAL A 115 11.31 1.68 12.79
CA VAL A 115 11.22 1.90 11.34
C VAL A 115 9.83 1.52 10.88
N TYR A 116 9.24 2.38 10.07
CA TYR A 116 7.86 2.21 9.63
C TYR A 116 7.70 2.40 8.13
N ALA A 117 6.94 1.51 7.51
CA ALA A 117 6.36 1.73 6.19
C ALA A 117 4.97 2.36 6.37
N VAL A 118 4.90 3.68 6.23
CA VAL A 118 3.64 4.41 6.23
C VAL A 118 2.97 4.19 4.87
N ASP A 119 1.78 3.61 4.86
CA ASP A 119 0.99 3.34 3.65
C ASP A 119 -0.35 4.06 3.73
N VAL A 120 -0.54 5.06 2.88
CA VAL A 120 -1.74 5.89 2.83
C VAL A 120 -2.54 5.48 1.60
N LEU A 121 -3.75 4.95 1.79
CA LEU A 121 -4.71 4.72 0.71
C LEU A 121 -5.99 5.50 0.99
N VAL A 122 -6.37 6.38 0.07
CA VAL A 122 -7.58 7.20 0.18
C VAL A 122 -8.46 6.97 -1.05
N SER A 123 -9.75 6.74 -0.80
CA SER A 123 -10.80 6.56 -1.80
C SER A 123 -11.59 7.84 -1.99
N SER A 124 -12.01 8.11 -3.23
CA SER A 124 -13.04 9.12 -3.52
C SER A 124 -14.46 8.66 -3.14
N GLY A 125 -14.63 7.37 -2.81
CA GLY A 125 -15.90 6.75 -2.43
C GLY A 125 -16.01 6.41 -0.94
N GLU A 126 -16.59 5.25 -0.64
CA GLU A 126 -16.94 4.83 0.73
C GLU A 126 -15.76 4.31 1.56
N GLY A 127 -14.60 4.07 0.94
CA GLY A 127 -13.43 3.52 1.63
C GLY A 127 -13.48 2.01 1.85
N LYS A 128 -14.45 1.30 1.26
CA LYS A 128 -14.72 -0.12 1.53
C LYS A 128 -14.27 -1.00 0.39
N ALA A 129 -12.97 -1.28 0.36
CA ALA A 129 -12.37 -2.12 -0.68
C ALA A 129 -12.84 -3.58 -0.58
N LYS A 130 -13.16 -4.19 -1.72
CA LYS A 130 -13.68 -5.57 -1.80
C LYS A 130 -12.90 -6.39 -2.82
N ASP A 131 -12.83 -7.69 -2.57
CA ASP A 131 -12.38 -8.65 -3.57
C ASP A 131 -13.44 -8.75 -4.69
N ALA A 132 -13.01 -8.64 -5.94
CA ALA A 132 -13.85 -8.72 -7.13
C ALA A 132 -13.61 -10.02 -7.95
N GLY A 133 -13.00 -11.04 -7.35
CA GLY A 133 -12.67 -12.31 -8.00
C GLY A 133 -11.38 -12.28 -8.83
N GLN A 134 -10.61 -11.19 -8.76
CA GLN A 134 -9.31 -11.12 -9.41
C GLN A 134 -8.32 -12.05 -8.69
N ARG A 135 -7.59 -12.84 -9.48
CA ARG A 135 -6.63 -13.80 -8.94
C ARG A 135 -5.55 -13.10 -8.09
N THR A 136 -5.38 -13.57 -6.85
CA THR A 136 -4.23 -13.20 -6.02
C THR A 136 -2.94 -13.83 -6.53
N THR A 137 -1.95 -12.99 -6.82
CA THR A 137 -0.66 -13.40 -7.39
C THR A 137 0.53 -13.06 -6.50
N ILE A 138 0.33 -12.35 -5.39
CA ILE A 138 1.36 -11.98 -4.42
C ILE A 138 1.07 -12.70 -3.10
N TYR A 139 2.10 -13.34 -2.56
CA TYR A 139 2.04 -14.11 -1.32
C TYR A 139 3.27 -13.82 -0.47
N LYS A 140 3.16 -14.04 0.84
CA LYS A 140 4.28 -14.00 1.79
C LYS A 140 4.27 -15.25 2.64
N ARG A 141 5.43 -15.83 2.91
CA ARG A 141 5.54 -16.97 3.84
C ARG A 141 5.29 -16.53 5.27
N ASP A 142 4.46 -17.30 5.99
CA ASP A 142 4.32 -17.16 7.43
C ASP A 142 5.24 -18.17 8.13
N PRO A 143 6.37 -17.74 8.73
CA PRO A 143 7.31 -18.64 9.40
C PRO A 143 6.77 -19.20 10.71
N SER A 144 5.68 -18.64 11.27
CA SER A 144 5.04 -19.12 12.50
C SER A 144 4.15 -20.35 12.26
N LYS A 145 3.81 -20.63 11.00
CA LYS A 145 2.91 -21.71 10.60
C LYS A 145 3.69 -22.88 10.04
N GLN A 146 3.37 -24.08 10.50
CA GLN A 146 3.98 -25.33 10.03
C GLN A 146 2.92 -26.35 9.68
N TYR A 147 3.08 -26.97 8.51
CA TYR A 147 2.16 -28.00 8.04
C TYR A 147 2.87 -28.97 7.10
N GLY A 148 2.63 -30.28 7.31
CA GLY A 148 3.17 -31.34 6.47
C GLY A 148 2.40 -31.49 5.15
N LEU A 149 2.76 -30.69 4.15
CA LEU A 149 2.20 -30.67 2.79
C LEU A 149 2.14 -32.07 2.17
N LYS A 150 0.97 -32.46 1.65
CA LYS A 150 0.67 -33.79 1.12
C LYS A 150 1.05 -33.92 -0.35
N MET A 151 0.87 -32.88 -1.15
CA MET A 151 1.19 -32.94 -2.57
C MET A 151 2.69 -32.73 -2.81
N LYS A 152 3.29 -33.54 -3.70
CA LYS A 152 4.70 -33.39 -4.12
C LYS A 152 4.95 -32.02 -4.74
N THR A 153 3.99 -31.52 -5.52
CA THR A 153 4.05 -30.22 -6.18
C THR A 153 4.10 -29.07 -5.17
N SER A 154 3.27 -29.11 -4.12
CA SER A 154 3.26 -28.09 -3.06
C SER A 154 4.55 -28.11 -2.25
N ARG A 155 5.09 -29.29 -1.91
CA ARG A 155 6.40 -29.40 -1.23
C ARG A 155 7.53 -28.77 -2.05
N ALA A 156 7.60 -29.09 -3.34
CA ALA A 156 8.61 -28.53 -4.23
C ALA A 156 8.47 -27.00 -4.36
N PHE A 157 7.24 -26.52 -4.54
CA PHE A 157 6.93 -25.09 -4.58
C PHE A 157 7.33 -24.37 -3.29
N PHE A 158 6.93 -24.89 -2.12
CA PHE A 158 7.24 -24.27 -0.83
C PHE A 158 8.75 -24.24 -0.55
N SER A 159 9.47 -25.31 -0.91
CA SER A 159 10.94 -25.36 -0.79
C SER A 159 11.62 -24.33 -1.69
N GLU A 160 11.09 -24.10 -2.91
CA GLU A 160 11.60 -23.05 -3.78
C GLU A 160 11.34 -21.65 -3.20
N VAL A 161 10.14 -21.42 -2.66
CA VAL A 161 9.78 -20.15 -2.01
C VAL A 161 10.70 -19.85 -0.83
N GLU A 162 10.89 -20.80 0.08
CA GLU A 162 11.78 -20.66 1.24
C GLU A 162 13.22 -20.35 0.82
N ARG A 163 13.75 -21.03 -0.20
CA ARG A 163 15.11 -20.80 -0.70
C ARG A 163 15.29 -19.45 -1.39
N ARG A 164 14.29 -18.96 -2.12
CA ARG A 164 14.42 -17.78 -3.00
C ARG A 164 13.95 -16.48 -2.38
N PHE A 165 12.93 -16.54 -1.52
CA PHE A 165 12.25 -15.36 -1.00
C PHE A 165 12.20 -15.35 0.54
N ASP A 166 12.45 -16.49 1.19
CA ASP A 166 12.33 -16.68 2.63
C ASP A 166 10.98 -16.17 3.18
N THR A 167 10.97 -15.05 3.91
CA THR A 167 9.77 -14.41 4.47
C THR A 167 9.34 -13.16 3.72
N MET A 168 9.96 -12.82 2.60
CA MET A 168 9.63 -11.63 1.80
C MET A 168 8.42 -11.90 0.89
N PRO A 169 7.55 -10.89 0.65
CA PRO A 169 6.50 -11.00 -0.35
C PRO A 169 7.06 -11.29 -1.74
N PHE A 170 6.42 -12.20 -2.46
CA PHE A 170 6.82 -12.59 -3.81
C PHE A 170 5.61 -12.72 -4.72
N THR A 171 5.83 -12.53 -6.02
CA THR A 171 4.81 -12.79 -7.03
C THR A 171 4.98 -14.18 -7.65
N LEU A 172 3.88 -14.89 -7.91
CA LEU A 172 3.89 -16.18 -8.60
C LEU A 172 4.58 -16.11 -9.98
N ARG A 173 4.64 -14.92 -10.60
CA ARG A 173 5.36 -14.67 -11.86
C ARG A 173 6.88 -14.85 -11.76
N ALA A 174 7.45 -14.80 -10.55
CA ALA A 174 8.89 -14.99 -10.33
C ALA A 174 9.30 -16.48 -10.40
N LEU A 175 8.34 -17.40 -10.40
CA LEU A 175 8.55 -18.83 -10.53
C LEU A 175 8.52 -19.23 -12.01
N GLU A 176 9.42 -20.13 -12.40
CA GLU A 176 9.63 -20.46 -13.82
C GLU A 176 8.39 -21.11 -14.46
N ASP A 177 7.76 -22.04 -13.74
CA ASP A 177 6.61 -22.80 -14.20
C ASP A 177 5.33 -22.30 -13.52
N GLU A 178 4.63 -21.40 -14.21
CA GLU A 178 3.40 -20.77 -13.73
C GLU A 178 2.31 -21.79 -13.38
N LYS A 179 2.20 -22.91 -14.13
CA LYS A 179 1.21 -23.95 -13.87
C LYS A 179 1.50 -24.67 -12.57
N LYS A 180 2.76 -25.05 -12.33
CA LYS A 180 3.17 -25.67 -11.06
C LYS A 180 3.04 -24.70 -9.89
N ALA A 181 3.42 -23.45 -10.07
CA ALA A 181 3.26 -22.40 -9.04
C ALA A 181 1.80 -22.26 -8.61
N ARG A 182 0.88 -22.14 -9.59
CA ARG A 182 -0.56 -22.07 -9.34
C ARG A 182 -1.13 -23.31 -8.66
N MET A 183 -0.60 -24.50 -8.94
CA MET A 183 -1.05 -25.72 -8.26
C MET A 183 -0.50 -25.80 -6.82
N GLY A 184 0.78 -25.48 -6.63
CA GLY A 184 1.44 -25.59 -5.33
C GLY A 184 0.96 -24.56 -4.30
N VAL A 185 0.62 -23.35 -4.76
CA VAL A 185 0.15 -22.28 -3.87
C VAL A 185 -1.18 -22.60 -3.19
N VAL A 186 -2.06 -23.37 -3.83
CA VAL A 186 -3.42 -23.66 -3.32
C VAL A 186 -3.36 -24.36 -1.96
N GLU A 187 -2.56 -25.43 -1.84
CA GLU A 187 -2.42 -26.15 -0.57
C GLU A 187 -1.70 -25.31 0.48
N CYS A 188 -0.67 -24.55 0.07
CA CYS A 188 0.10 -23.72 0.99
C CYS A 188 -0.74 -22.59 1.60
N ALA A 189 -1.53 -21.89 0.78
CA ALA A 189 -2.42 -20.83 1.25
C ALA A 189 -3.58 -21.39 2.09
N LYS A 190 -4.15 -22.55 1.69
CA LYS A 190 -5.21 -23.22 2.46
C LYS A 190 -4.79 -23.60 3.87
N HIS A 191 -3.53 -23.95 4.07
CA HIS A 191 -2.96 -24.31 5.36
C HIS A 191 -2.16 -23.16 6.01
N GLU A 192 -2.44 -21.92 5.60
CA GLU A 192 -1.88 -20.69 6.18
C GLU A 192 -0.35 -20.59 6.15
N LEU A 193 0.33 -21.43 5.36
CA LEU A 193 1.78 -21.33 5.18
C LEU A 193 2.16 -20.09 4.35
N LEU A 194 1.22 -19.59 3.54
CA LEU A 194 1.34 -18.39 2.74
C LEU A 194 0.17 -17.45 2.99
N GLN A 195 0.48 -16.21 3.38
CA GLN A 195 -0.47 -15.11 3.48
C GLN A 195 -0.69 -14.48 2.09
N PRO A 196 -1.93 -14.40 1.59
CA PRO A 196 -2.24 -13.78 0.31
C PRO A 196 -2.35 -12.24 0.41
N PHE A 197 -1.89 -11.54 -0.62
CA PHE A 197 -2.13 -10.10 -0.80
C PHE A 197 -3.18 -9.91 -1.89
N ASN A 198 -4.45 -9.94 -1.49
CA ASN A 198 -5.59 -9.94 -2.41
C ASN A 198 -5.67 -8.63 -3.21
N VAL A 199 -6.16 -8.75 -4.45
CA VAL A 199 -6.44 -7.57 -5.28
C VAL A 199 -7.80 -7.03 -4.88
N LEU A 200 -7.81 -5.82 -4.29
CA LEU A 200 -9.02 -5.18 -3.82
C LEU A 200 -9.45 -4.05 -4.75
N TYR A 201 -10.76 -3.84 -4.84
CA TYR A 201 -11.39 -2.87 -5.69
C TYR A 201 -12.33 -1.97 -4.88
N GLU A 202 -12.40 -0.71 -5.29
CA GLU A 202 -13.50 0.18 -4.94
C GLU A 202 -14.64 0.07 -5.96
N LYS A 203 -15.76 0.73 -5.66
CA LYS A 203 -16.90 0.80 -6.58
C LYS A 203 -16.46 1.37 -7.94
N GLU A 204 -17.03 0.83 -9.02
CA GLU A 204 -16.78 1.33 -10.37
C GLU A 204 -17.08 2.83 -10.47
N GLY A 205 -16.14 3.57 -11.08
CA GLY A 205 -16.19 5.03 -11.19
C GLY A 205 -15.47 5.79 -10.07
N GLU A 206 -15.15 5.13 -8.96
CA GLU A 206 -14.35 5.73 -7.88
C GLU A 206 -12.84 5.60 -8.13
N PHE A 207 -12.07 6.47 -7.51
CA PHE A 207 -10.62 6.55 -7.61
C PHE A 207 -9.98 6.29 -6.25
N VAL A 208 -8.84 5.59 -6.24
CA VAL A 208 -8.06 5.35 -5.02
C VAL A 208 -6.63 5.80 -5.24
N ALA A 209 -6.20 6.80 -4.49
CA ALA A 209 -4.82 7.27 -4.47
C ALA A 209 -4.04 6.65 -3.31
N GLN A 210 -2.76 6.36 -3.57
CA GLN A 210 -1.81 5.78 -2.63
C GLN A 210 -0.49 6.55 -2.59
N PHE A 211 -0.01 6.81 -1.38
CA PHE A 211 1.36 7.25 -1.10
C PHE A 211 1.93 6.39 0.00
N LYS A 212 3.08 5.76 -0.27
CA LYS A 212 3.80 4.96 0.73
C LYS A 212 5.25 5.38 0.79
N PHE A 213 5.76 5.48 2.00
CA PHE A 213 7.15 5.81 2.27
C PHE A 213 7.66 5.08 3.51
N THR A 214 8.97 4.90 3.57
CA THR A 214 9.65 4.35 4.74
C THR A 214 10.26 5.48 5.55
N VAL A 215 10.02 5.49 6.87
CA VAL A 215 10.51 6.49 7.81
C VAL A 215 11.28 5.82 8.95
N LEU A 216 12.42 6.40 9.31
CA LEU A 216 13.26 5.98 10.43
C LEU A 216 13.04 6.97 11.58
N LEU A 217 12.72 6.48 12.78
CA LEU A 217 12.54 7.33 13.95
C LEU A 217 13.87 7.54 14.66
N MET A 218 14.64 8.52 14.20
CA MET A 218 15.95 8.83 14.78
C MET A 218 15.81 9.72 16.03
N PRO A 219 16.80 9.77 16.93
CA PRO A 219 16.75 10.64 18.12
C PRO A 219 16.58 12.13 17.80
N ASN A 220 17.00 12.59 16.62
CA ASN A 220 16.86 13.96 16.13
C ASN A 220 15.56 14.20 15.34
N GLY A 221 14.72 13.18 15.16
CA GLY A 221 13.42 13.25 14.50
C GLY A 221 13.21 12.21 13.40
N PRO A 222 11.99 12.16 12.81
CA PRO A 222 11.68 11.25 11.72
C PRO A 222 12.47 11.55 10.45
N MET A 223 13.07 10.53 9.85
CA MET A 223 13.83 10.63 8.60
C MET A 223 13.18 9.75 7.52
N ARG A 224 12.53 10.38 6.54
CA ARG A 224 11.96 9.70 5.37
C ARG A 224 13.08 9.30 4.41
N ILE A 225 13.18 8.01 4.07
CA ILE A 225 14.22 7.48 3.16
C ILE A 225 13.71 7.12 1.76
N THR A 226 12.39 7.11 1.54
CA THR A 226 11.78 6.89 0.23
C THR A 226 10.67 7.91 -0.05
N SER A 227 10.53 8.32 -1.31
CA SER A 227 9.44 9.20 -1.77
C SER A 227 9.24 9.08 -3.28
N GLY A 228 8.02 9.27 -3.75
CA GLY A 228 7.73 9.43 -5.18
C GLY A 228 7.91 10.89 -5.66
N PRO A 229 8.11 11.13 -6.97
CA PRO A 229 8.27 12.46 -7.55
C PRO A 229 6.91 13.16 -7.69
N PHE A 230 6.36 13.65 -6.58
CA PHE A 230 5.06 14.33 -6.58
C PHE A 230 5.20 15.82 -6.91
N GLU A 231 4.41 16.30 -7.87
CA GLU A 231 4.30 17.71 -8.25
C GLU A 231 2.89 18.23 -7.89
N PRO A 232 2.71 18.88 -6.72
CA PRO A 232 1.40 19.33 -6.25
C PRO A 232 0.69 20.26 -7.23
N GLU A 233 1.43 21.06 -8.00
CA GLU A 233 0.87 22.02 -8.95
C GLU A 233 0.06 21.37 -10.07
N LEU A 234 0.27 20.08 -10.36
CA LEU A 234 -0.44 19.33 -11.39
C LEU A 234 -1.87 18.97 -10.98
N TYR A 235 -2.26 19.16 -9.72
CA TYR A 235 -3.55 18.76 -9.19
C TYR A 235 -4.33 19.98 -8.68
N LYS A 236 -5.42 20.33 -9.37
CA LYS A 236 -6.30 21.45 -9.03
C LYS A 236 -7.59 20.92 -8.39
N SER A 237 -7.77 21.21 -7.12
CA SER A 237 -9.01 20.93 -6.38
C SER A 237 -9.52 22.25 -5.83
N ASP A 238 -10.85 22.44 -5.90
CA ASP A 238 -11.56 23.56 -5.28
C ASP A 238 -11.75 23.36 -3.77
N LEU A 239 -11.38 22.16 -3.27
CA LEU A 239 -11.40 21.80 -1.86
C LEU A 239 -10.03 21.98 -1.23
N ASP A 240 -10.05 22.26 0.07
CA ASP A 240 -8.85 22.42 0.88
C ASP A 240 -9.14 22.07 2.35
N VAL A 241 -8.11 21.65 3.08
CA VAL A 241 -8.22 21.34 4.51
C VAL A 241 -8.49 22.64 5.24
N GLN A 242 -9.65 22.79 5.89
CA GLN A 242 -9.99 24.05 6.58
C GLN A 242 -9.47 24.17 8.01
N ASP A 243 -9.07 23.05 8.62
CA ASP A 243 -8.57 22.98 9.99
C ASP A 243 -7.19 23.67 10.10
N GLY A 244 -7.13 24.77 10.82
CA GLY A 244 -5.92 25.59 10.98
C GLY A 244 -4.76 24.83 11.62
N GLU A 245 -5.01 23.82 12.44
CA GLU A 245 -3.97 22.98 13.05
C GLU A 245 -3.36 22.00 12.04
N LEU A 246 -4.13 21.63 11.01
CA LEU A 246 -3.69 20.75 9.92
C LEU A 246 -3.17 21.54 8.69
N LYS A 247 -3.46 22.84 8.60
CA LYS A 247 -2.94 23.75 7.56
C LYS A 247 -1.47 24.14 7.76
N VAL A 248 -0.89 23.92 8.94
CA VAL A 248 0.49 24.34 9.23
C VAL A 248 1.47 23.30 8.69
N GLY A 249 1.97 23.54 7.49
CA GLY A 249 3.03 22.76 6.85
C GLY A 249 3.50 23.36 5.56
#